data_AF-A0A432NK12-F1
#
_entry.id   AF-A0A432NK12-F1
#
_cell.length_a   1.000
_cell.length_b   1.000
_cell.length_c   1.000
_cell.angle_alpha   90.00
_cell.angle_beta   90.00
_cell.angle_gamma   90.00
#
_symmetry.space_group_name_H-M   'P 1'
#
loop_
_entity.id
_entity.type
_entity.pdbx_description
1 polymer ?
#
loop_
_entity_poly.entity_id
_entity_poly.type
_entity_poly.pdbx_seq_one_letter_code
_entity_poly.pdbx_strand_id
1 'polypeptide(L)'
;MFAGRYLWWMLMGIGIFLFAALGLDHITWLTIQLSGCGDMADACQPTLRLISGMLKTACVWTAIGVLFVATLLRLHALSLIWFWGPVVAVWFVASTPILLFLAADAAALTQPATLAALPVAFLFLAAFVAYLMLVLEEGETLPLAASVSLRLALRLTAVYGALAGAAFMSELSRIAGTLLDMPALAVVIALAQPYLQAVLTLGTGSMAPAYAVLAVFIAALAASLLPHAAPPPSRSTLMLRRSRR
;
A
#
# COMPACT_ATOMS: atom_id res chain seq x y z
N MET A 1 -6.15 -1.86 -24.98
CA MET A 1 -7.51 -2.39 -24.73
C MET A 1 -7.63 -3.46 -23.61
N PHE A 2 -6.54 -4.10 -23.13
CA PHE A 2 -6.64 -5.12 -22.06
C PHE A 2 -6.52 -4.58 -20.61
N ALA A 3 -5.92 -3.40 -20.44
CA ALA A 3 -5.60 -2.81 -19.13
C ALA A 3 -6.83 -2.48 -18.26
N GLY A 4 -7.85 -1.81 -18.83
CA GLY A 4 -9.06 -1.43 -18.09
C GLY A 4 -9.93 -2.62 -17.67
N ARG A 5 -9.95 -3.71 -18.46
CA ARG A 5 -10.71 -4.91 -18.14
C ARG A 5 -10.09 -5.65 -16.95
N TYR A 6 -8.76 -5.71 -16.88
CA TYR A 6 -8.03 -6.27 -15.73
C TYR A 6 -8.27 -5.49 -14.45
N LEU A 7 -8.23 -4.15 -14.53
CA LEU A 7 -8.52 -3.26 -13.41
C LEU A 7 -9.90 -3.52 -12.81
N TRP A 8 -10.90 -3.61 -13.68
CA TRP A 8 -12.28 -3.86 -13.30
C TRP A 8 -12.43 -5.20 -12.57
N TRP A 9 -11.82 -6.28 -13.08
CA TRP A 9 -11.84 -7.57 -12.40
C TRP A 9 -11.14 -7.55 -11.05
N MET A 10 -10.04 -6.81 -10.90
CA MET A 10 -9.33 -6.68 -9.62
C MET A 10 -10.13 -5.87 -8.60
N LEU A 11 -10.75 -4.75 -9.01
CA LEU A 11 -11.65 -3.95 -8.17
C LEU A 11 -12.88 -4.75 -7.76
N MET A 12 -13.48 -5.50 -8.70
CA MET A 12 -14.58 -6.40 -8.40
C MET A 12 -14.16 -7.49 -7.43
N GLY A 13 -12.98 -8.10 -7.61
CA GLY A 13 -12.45 -9.11 -6.69
C GLY A 13 -12.25 -8.56 -5.28
N ILE A 14 -11.56 -7.42 -5.13
CA ILE A 14 -11.37 -6.75 -3.84
C ILE A 14 -12.72 -6.38 -3.22
N GLY A 15 -13.63 -5.81 -4.01
CA GLY A 15 -14.97 -5.44 -3.59
C GLY A 15 -15.79 -6.65 -3.11
N ILE A 16 -15.73 -7.78 -3.81
CA ILE A 16 -16.41 -9.02 -3.43
C ILE A 16 -15.87 -9.56 -2.10
N PHE A 17 -14.55 -9.60 -1.91
CA PHE A 17 -13.97 -10.09 -0.66
C PHE A 17 -14.26 -9.17 0.53
N LEU A 18 -14.23 -7.85 0.33
CA LEU A 18 -14.62 -6.89 1.36
C LEU A 18 -16.12 -6.96 1.67
N PHE A 19 -16.95 -7.07 0.63
CA PHE A 19 -18.40 -7.25 0.78
C PHE A 19 -18.73 -8.55 1.52
N ALA A 20 -18.04 -9.65 1.19
CA ALA A 20 -18.17 -10.91 1.91
C ALA A 20 -17.75 -10.75 3.38
N ALA A 21 -16.62 -10.10 3.66
CA ALA A 21 -16.17 -9.86 5.03
C ALA A 21 -17.19 -9.04 5.85
N LEU A 22 -17.79 -8.00 5.27
CA LEU A 22 -18.84 -7.19 5.90
C LEU A 22 -20.15 -7.98 6.06
N GLY A 23 -20.53 -8.77 5.05
CA GLY A 23 -21.71 -9.63 5.10
C GLY A 23 -21.62 -10.71 6.18
N LEU A 24 -20.41 -11.20 6.47
CA LEU A 24 -20.18 -12.14 7.56
C LEU A 24 -20.51 -11.56 8.94
N ASP A 25 -20.36 -10.25 9.17
CA ASP A 25 -20.79 -9.64 10.44
C ASP A 25 -22.31 -9.71 10.60
N HIS A 26 -23.07 -9.44 9.53
CA HIS A 26 -24.53 -9.56 9.55
C HIS A 26 -24.98 -11.02 9.70
N ILE A 27 -24.31 -11.96 9.02
CA ILE A 27 -24.59 -13.40 9.19
C ILE A 27 -24.27 -13.84 10.62
N THR A 28 -23.17 -13.37 11.19
CA THR A 28 -22.78 -13.68 12.59
C THR A 28 -23.84 -13.17 13.56
N TRP A 29 -24.27 -11.91 13.42
CA TRP A 29 -25.34 -11.33 14.23
C TRP A 29 -26.65 -12.11 14.10
N LEU A 30 -27.06 -12.46 12.88
CA LEU A 30 -28.29 -13.19 12.60
C LEU A 30 -28.24 -14.62 13.16
N THR A 31 -27.07 -15.27 13.10
CA THR A 31 -26.83 -16.60 13.68
C THR A 31 -26.98 -16.56 15.21
N ILE A 32 -26.47 -15.53 15.88
CA ILE A 32 -26.62 -15.36 17.34
C ILE A 32 -28.10 -15.18 17.72
N GLN A 33 -28.83 -14.36 16.97
CA GLN A 33 -30.25 -14.11 17.24
C GLN A 33 -31.13 -15.36 17.01
N LEU A 34 -30.89 -16.11 15.93
CA LEU A 34 -31.67 -17.33 15.61
C LEU A 34 -31.36 -18.51 16.52
N SER A 35 -30.13 -18.62 17.02
CA SER A 35 -29.71 -19.73 17.88
C SER A 35 -30.07 -19.55 19.36
N GLY A 36 -30.59 -18.38 19.76
CA GLY A 36 -30.94 -18.07 21.15
C GLY A 36 -29.75 -18.11 22.11
N CYS A 37 -28.55 -18.14 21.56
CA CYS A 37 -27.34 -18.49 22.26
C CYS A 37 -26.66 -17.26 22.90
N GLY A 38 -27.21 -16.06 22.69
CA GLY A 38 -26.87 -14.85 23.45
C GLY A 38 -27.23 -14.93 24.94
N ASP A 39 -28.21 -15.78 25.31
CA ASP A 39 -28.68 -15.93 26.69
C ASP A 39 -27.89 -16.97 27.51
N MET A 40 -27.00 -17.73 26.85
CA MET A 40 -26.19 -18.79 27.46
C MET A 40 -24.70 -18.43 27.36
N ALA A 41 -24.06 -18.18 28.51
CA ALA A 41 -22.64 -17.82 28.55
C ALA A 41 -21.76 -18.85 27.80
N ASP A 42 -20.89 -18.34 26.92
CA ASP A 42 -19.90 -19.08 26.12
C ASP A 42 -20.42 -20.07 25.04
N ALA A 43 -21.72 -20.33 24.94
CA ALA A 43 -22.27 -21.27 23.94
C ALA A 43 -22.00 -20.81 22.48
N CYS A 44 -21.90 -19.50 22.26
CA CYS A 44 -21.71 -18.90 20.94
C CYS A 44 -20.24 -18.70 20.58
N GLN A 45 -19.33 -18.90 21.54
CA GLN A 45 -17.90 -18.72 21.39
C GLN A 45 -17.27 -19.49 20.22
N PRO A 46 -17.60 -20.78 19.95
CA PRO A 46 -17.02 -21.50 18.81
C PRO A 46 -17.49 -20.94 17.45
N THR A 47 -18.77 -20.59 17.33
CA THR A 47 -19.35 -20.00 16.11
C THR A 47 -18.79 -18.60 15.85
N LEU A 48 -18.68 -17.78 16.90
CA LEU A 48 -18.04 -16.46 16.85
C LEU A 48 -16.57 -16.55 16.41
N ARG A 49 -15.79 -17.48 17.00
CA ARG A 49 -14.39 -17.70 16.61
C ARG A 49 -14.25 -18.15 15.16
N LEU A 50 -15.15 -19.00 14.67
CA LEU A 50 -15.10 -19.48 13.29
C LEU A 50 -15.43 -18.37 12.29
N ILE A 51 -16.55 -17.67 12.48
CA ILE A 51 -17.05 -16.71 11.49
C ILE A 51 -16.26 -15.39 11.57
N SER A 52 -16.16 -14.81 12.77
CA SER A 52 -15.50 -13.51 12.98
C SER A 52 -13.98 -13.65 13.09
N GLY A 53 -13.49 -14.72 13.71
CA GLY A 53 -12.06 -14.91 13.97
C GLY A 53 -11.26 -15.58 12.84
N MET A 54 -11.89 -16.44 12.03
CA MET A 54 -11.19 -17.16 10.95
C MET A 54 -11.68 -16.73 9.57
N LEU A 55 -12.98 -16.84 9.30
CA LEU A 55 -13.52 -16.64 7.95
C LEU A 55 -13.43 -15.18 7.50
N LYS A 56 -13.84 -14.25 8.37
CA LYS A 56 -13.70 -12.80 8.13
C LYS A 56 -12.24 -12.42 7.93
N THR A 57 -11.36 -12.83 8.83
CA THR A 57 -9.92 -12.57 8.74
C THR A 57 -9.32 -13.14 7.45
N ALA A 58 -9.74 -14.33 7.02
CA ALA A 58 -9.31 -14.92 5.75
C ALA A 58 -9.76 -14.08 4.54
N CYS A 59 -11.02 -13.63 4.48
CA CYS A 59 -11.52 -12.78 3.40
C CYS A 59 -10.72 -11.46 3.29
N VAL A 60 -10.34 -10.89 4.42
CA VAL A 60 -9.53 -9.67 4.49
C VAL A 60 -8.12 -9.93 4.00
N TRP A 61 -7.48 -11.01 4.46
CA TRP A 61 -6.17 -11.41 3.97
C TRP A 61 -6.17 -11.68 2.46
N THR A 62 -7.23 -12.29 1.92
CA THR A 62 -7.35 -12.49 0.47
C THR A 62 -7.51 -11.17 -0.26
N ALA A 63 -8.28 -10.21 0.26
CA ALA A 63 -8.41 -8.88 -0.34
C ALA A 63 -7.07 -8.13 -0.37
N ILE A 64 -6.33 -8.15 0.75
CA ILE A 64 -4.98 -7.56 0.85
C ILE A 64 -4.03 -8.24 -0.13
N GLY A 65 -4.04 -9.57 -0.19
CA GLY A 65 -3.19 -10.36 -1.09
C GLY A 65 -3.48 -10.06 -2.56
N VAL A 66 -4.76 -9.97 -2.95
CA VAL A 66 -5.17 -9.59 -4.30
C VAL A 66 -4.67 -8.19 -4.65
N LEU A 67 -4.84 -7.21 -3.75
CA LEU A 67 -4.35 -5.85 -3.97
C LEU A 67 -2.82 -5.80 -4.12
N PHE A 68 -2.08 -6.54 -3.30
CA PHE A 68 -0.62 -6.64 -3.37
C PHE A 68 -0.17 -7.24 -4.70
N VAL A 69 -0.73 -8.38 -5.11
CA VAL A 69 -0.42 -9.04 -6.37
C VAL A 69 -0.78 -8.15 -7.57
N ALA A 70 -1.91 -7.43 -7.52
CA ALA A 70 -2.28 -6.43 -8.53
C ALA A 70 -1.18 -5.39 -8.73
N THR A 71 -0.70 -4.86 -7.60
CA THR A 71 0.29 -3.79 -7.57
C THR A 71 1.62 -4.28 -8.14
N LEU A 72 2.06 -5.48 -7.75
CA LEU A 72 3.29 -6.08 -8.30
C LEU A 72 3.18 -6.39 -9.79
N LEU A 73 2.08 -6.98 -10.24
CA LEU A 73 1.85 -7.24 -11.66
C LEU A 73 1.87 -5.96 -12.48
N ARG A 74 1.29 -4.87 -11.94
CA ARG A 74 1.32 -3.55 -12.57
C ARG A 74 2.75 -3.00 -12.65
N LEU A 75 3.52 -3.09 -11.57
CA LEU A 75 4.92 -2.69 -11.55
C LEU A 75 5.76 -3.50 -12.53
N HIS A 76 5.49 -4.79 -12.66
CA HIS A 76 6.15 -5.66 -13.63
C HIS A 76 5.82 -5.25 -15.07
N ALA A 77 4.55 -5.01 -15.38
CA ALA A 77 4.11 -4.54 -16.69
C ALA A 77 4.74 -3.19 -17.09
N LEU A 78 5.01 -2.32 -16.11
CA LEU A 78 5.69 -1.05 -16.31
C LEU A 78 7.23 -1.14 -16.23
N SER A 79 7.80 -2.34 -16.07
CA SER A 79 9.25 -2.59 -15.87
C SER A 79 9.88 -1.86 -14.66
N LEU A 80 9.05 -1.45 -13.69
CA LEU A 80 9.44 -0.70 -12.50
C LEU A 80 9.65 -1.59 -11.25
N ILE A 81 9.38 -2.89 -11.37
CA ILE A 81 9.33 -3.84 -10.25
C ILE A 81 10.63 -3.93 -9.45
N TRP A 82 11.79 -3.73 -10.08
CA TRP A 82 13.07 -3.97 -9.41
C TRP A 82 13.32 -3.00 -8.25
N PHE A 83 12.98 -1.72 -8.43
CA PHE A 83 13.09 -0.71 -7.36
C PHE A 83 11.80 -0.61 -6.54
N TRP A 84 10.64 -0.53 -7.22
CA TRP A 84 9.37 -0.24 -6.55
C TRP A 84 8.75 -1.47 -5.87
N GLY A 85 9.06 -2.69 -6.32
CA GLY A 85 8.54 -3.92 -5.72
C GLY A 85 8.91 -4.06 -4.24
N PRO A 86 10.21 -3.99 -3.87
CA PRO A 86 10.62 -4.03 -2.47
C PRO A 86 10.04 -2.90 -1.63
N VAL A 87 9.98 -1.67 -2.16
CA VAL A 87 9.43 -0.50 -1.48
C VAL A 87 7.95 -0.70 -1.17
N VAL A 88 7.17 -1.13 -2.16
CA VAL A 88 5.74 -1.43 -2.00
C VAL A 88 5.52 -2.57 -1.03
N ALA A 89 6.35 -3.63 -1.06
CA ALA A 89 6.27 -4.72 -0.10
C ALA A 89 6.44 -4.23 1.34
N VAL A 90 7.44 -3.36 1.60
CA VAL A 90 7.63 -2.75 2.92
C VAL A 90 6.42 -1.92 3.33
N TRP A 91 5.86 -1.11 2.43
CA TRP A 91 4.66 -0.33 2.73
C TRP A 91 3.44 -1.20 3.03
N PHE A 92 3.24 -2.29 2.28
CA PHE A 92 2.16 -3.24 2.53
C PHE A 92 2.30 -3.89 3.89
N VAL A 93 3.48 -4.43 4.21
CA VAL A 93 3.76 -5.06 5.50
C VAL A 93 3.54 -4.07 6.64
N ALA A 94 4.07 -2.85 6.54
CA ALA A 94 3.85 -1.80 7.53
C ALA A 94 2.38 -1.36 7.66
N SER A 95 1.57 -1.54 6.61
CA SER A 95 0.14 -1.20 6.59
C SER A 95 -0.78 -2.36 6.98
N THR A 96 -0.28 -3.59 7.09
CA THR A 96 -1.09 -4.75 7.49
C THR A 96 -1.92 -4.56 8.76
N PRO A 97 -1.41 -4.00 9.88
CA PRO A 97 -2.22 -3.88 11.09
C PRO A 97 -3.43 -2.96 10.91
N ILE A 98 -3.27 -1.82 10.20
CA ILE A 98 -4.40 -0.91 9.95
C ILE A 98 -5.39 -1.50 8.94
N LEU A 99 -4.91 -2.23 7.93
CA LEU A 99 -5.76 -2.91 6.95
C LEU A 99 -6.62 -4.01 7.60
N LEU A 100 -6.04 -4.75 8.55
CA LEU A 100 -6.76 -5.74 9.34
C LEU A 100 -7.72 -5.07 10.33
N PHE A 101 -7.32 -3.98 10.97
CA PHE A 101 -8.17 -3.23 11.91
C PHE A 101 -9.41 -2.64 11.21
N LEU A 102 -9.23 -2.02 10.02
CA LEU A 102 -10.32 -1.48 9.21
C LEU A 102 -11.38 -2.53 8.90
N ALA A 103 -10.94 -3.78 8.74
CA ALA A 103 -11.84 -4.86 8.38
C ALA A 103 -12.42 -5.59 9.58
N ALA A 104 -11.73 -5.62 10.73
CA ALA A 104 -12.18 -6.29 11.93
C ALA A 104 -13.34 -5.57 12.62
N ASP A 105 -13.33 -4.23 12.65
CA ASP A 105 -14.22 -3.48 13.55
C ASP A 105 -14.66 -2.13 12.96
N ALA A 106 -15.35 -2.16 11.82
CA ALA A 106 -15.83 -0.97 11.12
C ALA A 106 -16.71 -0.04 11.99
N ALA A 107 -17.37 -0.58 13.02
CA ALA A 107 -18.20 0.16 13.97
C ALA A 107 -17.41 0.81 15.13
N ALA A 108 -16.23 0.30 15.46
CA ALA A 108 -15.35 0.87 16.48
C ALA A 108 -14.51 2.05 15.97
N LEU A 109 -14.53 2.31 14.65
CA LEU A 109 -13.89 3.45 14.02
C LEU A 109 -14.65 4.75 14.34
N THR A 110 -14.34 5.37 15.47
CA THR A 110 -14.55 6.82 15.55
C THR A 110 -13.57 7.48 14.57
N GLN A 111 -14.09 8.23 13.58
CA GLN A 111 -13.28 8.95 12.58
C GLN A 111 -12.01 9.64 13.13
N PRO A 112 -12.02 10.31 14.30
CA PRO A 112 -10.81 10.94 14.83
C PRO A 112 -9.73 9.95 15.27
N ALA A 113 -10.09 8.80 15.86
CA ALA A 113 -9.13 7.82 16.34
C ALA A 113 -8.43 7.10 15.18
N THR A 114 -9.16 6.82 14.10
CA THR A 114 -8.58 6.19 12.92
C THR A 114 -7.63 7.11 12.18
N LEU A 115 -7.99 8.38 12.01
CA LEU A 115 -7.12 9.36 11.36
C LEU A 115 -5.83 9.61 12.16
N ALA A 116 -5.90 9.55 13.50
CA ALA A 116 -4.73 9.68 14.36
C ALA A 116 -3.81 8.44 14.32
N ALA A 117 -4.36 7.25 14.09
CA ALA A 117 -3.62 5.98 14.06
C ALA A 117 -3.16 5.56 12.66
N LEU A 118 -3.43 6.35 11.61
CA LEU A 118 -3.09 5.97 10.25
C LEU A 118 -1.55 5.92 10.08
N PRO A 119 -0.97 4.76 9.74
CA PRO A 119 0.47 4.67 9.54
C PRO A 119 0.85 5.46 8.29
N VAL A 120 1.92 6.24 8.37
CA VAL A 120 2.41 7.05 7.25
C VAL A 120 2.71 6.18 6.03
N ALA A 121 3.20 4.96 6.22
CA ALA A 121 3.44 3.99 5.14
C ALA A 121 2.17 3.68 4.32
N PHE A 122 1.00 3.65 4.98
CA PHE A 122 -0.28 3.46 4.28
C PHE A 122 -0.64 4.64 3.39
N LEU A 123 -0.33 5.87 3.82
CA LEU A 123 -0.55 7.07 3.01
C LEU A 123 0.34 7.08 1.75
N PHE A 124 1.61 6.70 1.89
CA PHE A 124 2.52 6.51 0.75
C PHE A 124 1.99 5.44 -0.21
N LEU A 125 1.55 4.30 0.33
CA LEU A 125 0.98 3.23 -0.46
C LEU A 125 -0.28 3.68 -1.21
N ALA A 126 -1.23 4.31 -0.51
CA ALA A 126 -2.48 4.77 -1.09
C ALA A 126 -2.24 5.79 -2.21
N ALA A 127 -1.36 6.78 -2.00
CA ALA A 127 -0.99 7.75 -3.01
C ALA A 127 -0.34 7.09 -4.24
N PHE A 128 0.56 6.12 -4.02
CA PHE A 128 1.24 5.42 -5.10
C PHE A 128 0.32 4.50 -5.89
N VAL A 129 -0.55 3.75 -5.21
CA VAL A 129 -1.58 2.93 -5.86
C VAL A 129 -2.51 3.82 -6.68
N ALA A 130 -3.00 4.94 -6.13
CA ALA A 130 -3.83 5.90 -6.88
C ALA A 130 -3.12 6.42 -8.15
N TYR A 131 -1.83 6.75 -8.05
CA TYR A 131 -1.01 7.14 -9.22
C TYR A 131 -0.95 6.03 -10.28
N LEU A 132 -0.71 4.78 -9.88
CA LEU A 132 -0.63 3.65 -10.81
C LEU A 132 -1.95 3.39 -11.54
N MET A 133 -3.09 3.72 -10.90
CA MET A 133 -4.43 3.65 -11.48
C MET A 133 -4.63 4.74 -12.53
N LEU A 134 -4.23 5.99 -12.25
CA LEU A 134 -4.35 7.12 -13.19
C LEU A 134 -3.54 6.88 -14.48
N VAL A 135 -2.28 6.46 -14.34
CA VAL A 135 -1.40 6.14 -15.49
C VAL A 135 -1.97 5.02 -16.38
N LEU A 136 -2.87 4.18 -15.87
CA LEU A 136 -3.48 3.08 -16.64
C LEU A 136 -4.45 3.59 -17.71
N GLU A 137 -5.18 4.67 -17.43
CA GLU A 137 -6.21 5.20 -18.33
C GLU A 137 -5.61 5.96 -19.51
N GLU A 138 -4.47 6.63 -19.31
CA GLU A 138 -3.93 7.58 -20.29
C GLU A 138 -3.03 6.96 -21.37
N GLY A 139 -2.57 5.72 -21.21
CA GLY A 139 -2.10 4.82 -22.28
C GLY A 139 -0.90 5.21 -23.17
N GLU A 140 -0.51 6.48 -23.28
CA GLU A 140 0.46 6.97 -24.27
C GLU A 140 1.76 7.52 -23.68
N THR A 141 1.81 7.79 -22.36
CA THR A 141 3.00 8.32 -21.70
C THR A 141 3.67 7.26 -20.84
N LEU A 142 4.99 7.08 -20.98
CA LEU A 142 5.73 6.24 -20.05
C LEU A 142 5.67 6.88 -18.64
N PRO A 143 5.17 6.18 -17.61
CA PRO A 143 5.19 6.70 -16.25
C PRO A 143 6.61 7.04 -15.83
N LEU A 144 6.79 8.18 -15.17
CA LEU A 144 8.09 8.69 -14.74
C LEU A 144 9.07 8.99 -15.90
N ALA A 145 8.58 9.27 -17.12
CA ALA A 145 9.34 9.93 -18.19
C ALA A 145 9.64 11.41 -17.86
N ALA A 146 9.94 11.68 -16.60
CA ALA A 146 10.23 12.98 -16.06
C ALA A 146 11.74 13.23 -15.98
N SER A 147 12.10 14.49 -15.71
CA SER A 147 13.47 14.91 -15.46
C SER A 147 14.20 14.03 -14.43
N VAL A 148 15.52 13.92 -14.56
CA VAL A 148 16.38 13.12 -13.67
C VAL A 148 16.18 13.52 -12.20
N SER A 149 16.01 14.82 -11.94
CA SER A 149 15.75 15.37 -10.61
C SER A 149 14.43 14.90 -10.02
N LEU A 150 13.35 14.86 -10.82
CA LEU A 150 12.04 14.39 -10.34
C LEU A 150 12.08 12.90 -10.00
N ARG A 151 12.75 12.08 -10.83
CA ARG A 151 12.94 10.65 -10.53
C ARG A 151 13.74 10.45 -9.24
N LEU A 152 14.78 11.25 -9.02
CA LEU A 152 15.56 11.18 -7.80
C LEU A 152 14.72 11.57 -6.58
N ALA A 153 13.95 12.65 -6.66
CA ALA A 153 13.06 13.10 -5.60
C ALA A 153 12.03 12.02 -5.24
N LEU A 154 11.39 11.39 -6.24
CA LEU A 154 10.46 10.29 -6.05
C LEU A 154 11.11 9.08 -5.35
N ARG A 155 12.32 8.71 -5.77
CA ARG A 155 13.05 7.58 -5.14
C ARG A 155 13.44 7.88 -3.70
N LEU A 156 13.96 9.08 -3.43
CA LEU A 156 14.38 9.48 -2.08
C LEU A 156 13.19 9.55 -1.13
N THR A 157 12.09 10.19 -1.55
CA THR A 157 10.87 10.27 -0.75
C THR A 157 10.22 8.89 -0.54
N ALA A 158 10.27 8.01 -1.55
CA ALA A 158 9.78 6.64 -1.41
C ALA A 158 10.64 5.80 -0.43
N VAL A 159 11.97 5.91 -0.51
CA VAL A 159 12.88 5.26 0.45
C VAL A 159 12.66 5.79 1.85
N TYR A 160 12.50 7.10 2.02
CA TYR A 160 12.15 7.69 3.30
C TYR A 160 10.84 7.10 3.84
N GLY A 161 9.80 7.00 3.01
CA GLY A 161 8.52 6.41 3.40
C GLY A 161 8.64 4.93 3.80
N ALA A 162 9.50 4.16 3.11
CA ALA A 162 9.76 2.76 3.45
C ALA A 162 10.52 2.63 4.77
N LEU A 163 11.54 3.46 4.99
CA LEU A 163 12.27 3.53 6.25
C LEU A 163 11.37 3.96 7.41
N ALA A 164 10.48 4.94 7.20
CA ALA A 164 9.48 5.32 8.17
C ALA A 164 8.52 4.16 8.49
N GLY A 165 8.04 3.45 7.47
CA GLY A 165 7.23 2.24 7.66
C GLY A 165 7.92 1.20 8.54
N ALA A 166 9.20 0.90 8.27
CA ALA A 166 9.98 -0.04 9.07
C ALA A 166 10.27 0.49 10.50
N ALA A 167 10.56 1.78 10.64
CA ALA A 167 10.90 2.38 11.92
C ALA A 167 9.70 2.41 12.88
N PHE A 168 8.50 2.73 12.39
CA PHE A 168 7.31 2.89 13.22
C PHE A 168 6.48 1.61 13.37
N MET A 169 6.87 0.50 12.73
CA MET A 169 6.17 -0.77 12.85
C MET A 169 6.65 -1.54 14.09
N SER A 170 5.84 -1.56 15.16
CA SER A 170 6.17 -2.22 16.44
C SER A 170 6.42 -3.73 16.31
N GLU A 171 5.67 -4.40 15.43
CA GLU A 171 5.77 -5.85 15.24
C GLU A 171 6.86 -6.28 14.25
N LEU A 172 7.61 -5.35 13.64
CA LEU A 172 8.60 -5.66 12.61
C LEU A 172 9.67 -6.64 13.12
N SER A 173 10.17 -6.42 14.34
CA SER A 173 11.20 -7.26 14.98
C SER A 173 10.72 -8.70 15.15
N ARG A 174 9.49 -8.87 15.64
CA ARG A 174 8.85 -10.16 15.84
C ARG A 174 8.62 -10.86 14.51
N ILE A 175 8.00 -10.17 13.55
CA ILE A 175 7.68 -10.71 12.22
C ILE A 175 8.96 -11.18 11.52
N ALA A 176 10.00 -10.34 11.50
CA ALA A 176 11.28 -10.68 10.88
C ALA A 176 11.94 -11.87 11.58
N GLY A 177 11.94 -11.90 12.92
CA GLY A 177 12.50 -13.01 13.69
C GLY A 177 11.81 -14.34 13.43
N THR A 178 10.48 -14.35 13.35
CA THR A 178 9.68 -15.58 13.15
C THR A 178 9.70 -16.07 11.71
N LEU A 179 9.67 -15.16 10.73
CA LEU A 179 9.66 -15.56 9.31
C LEU A 179 11.00 -16.10 8.82
N LEU A 180 12.10 -15.56 9.34
CA LEU A 180 13.45 -15.95 8.95
C LEU A 180 14.07 -17.00 9.87
N ASP A 181 13.33 -17.43 10.90
CA ASP A 181 13.80 -18.35 11.96
C ASP A 181 15.13 -17.89 12.59
N MET A 182 15.27 -16.57 12.77
CA MET A 182 16.49 -15.90 13.21
C MET A 182 16.20 -14.97 14.40
N PRO A 183 16.18 -15.49 15.64
CA PRO A 183 15.87 -14.68 16.82
C PRO A 183 16.88 -13.54 17.05
N ALA A 184 18.14 -13.72 16.64
CA ALA A 184 19.15 -12.66 16.70
C ALA A 184 18.80 -11.45 15.82
N LEU A 185 18.15 -11.66 14.68
CA LEU A 185 17.72 -10.60 13.78
C LEU A 185 16.63 -9.73 14.43
N ALA A 186 15.71 -10.35 15.17
CA ALA A 186 14.67 -9.63 15.92
C ALA A 186 15.29 -8.65 16.93
N VAL A 187 16.33 -9.08 17.64
CA VAL A 187 17.04 -8.24 18.62
C VAL A 187 17.74 -7.07 17.93
N VAL A 188 18.43 -7.31 16.82
CA VAL A 188 19.12 -6.25 16.06
C VAL A 188 18.11 -5.22 15.54
N ILE A 189 16.99 -5.66 14.99
CA ILE A 189 15.93 -4.78 14.50
C ILE A 189 15.34 -3.96 15.65
N ALA A 190 15.01 -4.59 16.78
CA ALA A 190 14.45 -3.91 17.95
C ALA A 190 15.40 -2.84 18.50
N LEU A 191 16.72 -3.07 18.45
CA LEU A 191 17.73 -2.09 18.85
C LEU A 191 17.89 -0.97 17.82
N ALA A 192 17.79 -1.25 16.53
CA ALA A 192 17.98 -0.27 15.46
C ALA A 192 16.77 0.65 15.23
N GLN A 193 15.55 0.15 15.46
CA GLN A 193 14.30 0.91 15.27
C GLN A 193 14.25 2.27 16.00
N PRO A 194 14.58 2.41 17.30
CA PRO A 194 14.52 3.70 17.98
C PRO A 194 15.51 4.72 17.43
N TYR A 195 16.70 4.29 17.00
CA TYR A 195 17.66 5.19 16.35
C TYR A 195 17.14 5.67 15.00
N LEU A 196 16.54 4.77 14.21
CA LEU A 196 15.94 5.13 12.94
C LEU A 196 14.77 6.10 13.13
N GLN A 197 13.92 5.91 14.14
CA GLN A 197 12.86 6.85 14.51
C GLN A 197 13.42 8.24 14.87
N ALA A 198 14.49 8.30 15.67
CA ALA A 198 15.11 9.57 16.06
C ALA A 198 15.66 10.35 14.84
N VAL A 199 16.31 9.64 13.91
CA VAL A 199 16.83 10.23 12.66
C VAL A 199 15.69 10.70 11.76
N LEU A 200 14.65 9.88 11.57
CA LEU A 200 13.53 10.20 10.68
C LEU A 200 12.63 11.32 11.19
N THR A 201 12.51 11.46 12.51
CA THR A 201 11.81 12.59 13.15
C THR A 201 12.67 13.85 13.23
N LEU A 202 13.92 13.82 12.75
CA LEU A 202 14.87 14.93 12.81
C LEU A 202 15.06 15.48 14.23
N GLY A 203 14.94 14.61 15.24
CA GLY A 203 15.00 14.99 16.66
C GLY A 203 13.78 15.77 17.18
N THR A 204 12.75 16.00 16.37
CA THR A 204 11.52 16.70 16.80
C THR A 204 10.58 15.84 17.63
N GLY A 205 10.76 14.51 17.59
CA GLY A 205 9.83 13.55 18.20
C GLY A 205 8.42 13.54 17.58
N SER A 206 8.23 14.26 16.46
CA SER A 206 6.93 14.42 15.79
C SER A 206 6.91 13.72 14.43
N MET A 207 5.71 13.39 13.95
CA MET A 207 5.49 12.84 12.61
C MET A 207 5.43 13.91 11.50
N ALA A 208 5.53 15.20 11.87
CA ALA A 208 5.53 16.32 10.93
C ALA A 208 6.51 16.17 9.74
N PRO A 209 7.79 15.77 9.93
CA PRO A 209 8.69 15.57 8.79
C PRO A 209 8.20 14.48 7.84
N ALA A 210 7.56 13.42 8.37
CA ALA A 210 7.07 12.34 7.54
C ALA A 210 5.89 12.78 6.65
N TYR A 211 5.00 13.62 7.19
CA TYR A 211 3.92 14.25 6.40
C TYR A 211 4.45 15.27 5.38
N ALA A 212 5.51 16.02 5.71
CA ALA A 212 6.14 16.93 4.75
C ALA A 212 6.76 16.16 3.57
N VAL A 213 7.46 15.05 3.83
CA VAL A 213 8.02 14.20 2.79
C VAL A 213 6.92 13.53 1.96
N LEU A 214 5.80 13.13 2.58
CA LEU A 214 4.62 12.64 1.87
C LEU A 214 4.05 13.70 0.90
N ALA A 215 3.92 14.95 1.34
CA ALA A 215 3.45 16.04 0.49
C ALA A 215 4.37 16.24 -0.72
N VAL A 216 5.69 16.20 -0.52
CA VAL A 216 6.68 16.26 -1.60
C VAL A 216 6.54 15.06 -2.55
N PHE A 217 6.31 13.86 -2.02
CA PHE A 217 6.08 12.66 -2.84
C PHE A 217 4.84 12.80 -3.74
N ILE A 218 3.71 13.23 -3.18
CA ILE A 218 2.46 13.46 -3.92
C ILE A 218 2.65 14.54 -4.98
N ALA A 219 3.30 15.66 -4.62
CA ALA A 219 3.59 16.73 -5.56
C ALA A 219 4.50 16.25 -6.70
N ALA A 220 5.49 15.41 -6.41
CA ALA A 220 6.39 14.84 -7.41
C ALA A 220 5.68 13.82 -8.32
N LEU A 221 4.74 13.03 -7.77
CA LEU A 221 3.88 12.14 -8.57
C LEU A 221 2.98 12.95 -9.50
N ALA A 222 2.32 13.99 -9.00
CA ALA A 222 1.49 14.88 -9.80
C ALA A 222 2.31 15.59 -10.89
N ALA A 223 3.50 16.09 -10.56
CA ALA A 223 4.40 16.72 -11.51
C ALA A 223 4.89 15.74 -12.60
N SER A 224 4.97 14.44 -12.30
CA SER A 224 5.36 13.42 -13.29
C SER A 224 4.28 13.16 -14.34
N LEU A 225 3.03 13.56 -14.07
CA LEU A 225 1.92 13.47 -15.02
C LEU A 225 1.85 14.66 -15.99
N LEU A 226 2.57 15.75 -15.70
CA LEU A 226 2.58 16.92 -16.58
C LEU A 226 3.30 16.60 -17.89
N PRO A 227 2.72 16.98 -19.06
CA PRO A 227 3.37 16.81 -20.34
C PRO A 227 4.69 17.58 -20.34
N HIS A 228 5.80 16.85 -20.35
CA HIS A 228 7.11 17.46 -20.49
C HIS A 228 7.21 18.00 -21.90
N ALA A 229 7.49 19.30 -22.04
CA ALA A 229 7.74 19.92 -23.33
C ALA A 229 8.74 19.06 -24.10
N ALA A 230 8.30 18.52 -25.24
CA ALA A 230 9.13 17.67 -26.08
C ALA A 230 10.47 18.38 -26.31
N PRO A 231 11.62 17.69 -26.14
CA PRO A 231 12.88 18.28 -26.54
C PRO A 231 12.74 18.73 -28.00
N PRO A 232 13.17 19.97 -28.35
CA PRO A 232 13.05 20.45 -29.72
C PRO A 232 13.68 19.42 -30.65
N PRO A 233 13.05 19.11 -31.80
CA PRO A 233 13.56 18.08 -32.69
C PRO A 233 15.02 18.37 -32.97
N SER A 234 15.89 17.40 -32.63
CA SER A 234 17.31 17.55 -32.89
C SER A 234 17.46 17.78 -34.39
N ARG A 235 18.10 18.88 -34.77
CA ARG A 235 18.30 19.38 -36.14
C ARG A 235 19.08 18.40 -37.08
N SER A 236 19.26 17.14 -36.71
CA SER A 236 20.04 16.16 -37.46
C SER A 236 19.22 15.31 -38.45
N THR A 237 17.88 15.29 -38.36
CA THR A 237 17.02 14.55 -39.31
C THR A 237 16.46 15.39 -40.46
N LEU A 238 17.05 16.57 -40.73
CA LEU A 238 16.88 17.35 -41.96
C LEU A 238 18.08 17.16 -42.92
N MET A 239 18.74 16.01 -42.91
CA MET A 239 19.51 15.60 -44.09
C MET A 239 18.53 15.10 -45.14
N LEU A 240 18.09 16.06 -45.96
CA LEU A 240 17.64 15.92 -47.33
C LEU A 240 18.00 14.54 -47.91
N ARG A 241 16.96 13.72 -48.11
CA ARG A 241 16.97 12.57 -49.02
C ARG A 241 17.25 13.10 -50.42
N ARG A 242 18.53 13.39 -50.68
CA ARG A 242 19.04 13.86 -51.95
C ARG A 242 18.97 12.69 -52.90
N SER A 243 18.19 12.89 -53.96
CA SER A 243 18.12 12.08 -55.17
C SER A 243 19.42 11.33 -55.48
N ARG A 244 19.34 10.03 -55.71
CA ARG A 244 20.20 9.34 -56.66
C ARG A 244 19.46 8.17 -57.28
N ARG A 245 19.07 8.43 -58.54
CA ARG A 245 18.81 7.56 -59.70
C ARG A 245 18.18 6.19 -59.45
#